data_AF-A0A1G6UHK0-F1
#
_entry.id   AF-A0A1G6UHK0-F1
#
_cell.length_a   1.000
_cell.length_b   1.000
_cell.length_c   1.000
_cell.angle_alpha   90.00
_cell.angle_beta   90.00
_cell.angle_gamma   90.00
#
_symmetry.space_group_name_H-M   'P 1'
#
loop_
_entity.id
_entity.type
_entity.pdbx_description
1 polymer ?
#
loop_
_entity_poly.entity_id
_entity_poly.type
_entity_poly.pdbx_seq_one_letter_code
_entity_poly.pdbx_strand_id
1 'polypeptide(L)'
;MYKRRLVRWFVNWTDSWNREFHEAIEAKVHAEFRQLFPEGAQDTEAMIEKMRSFYYARMTNTSMLLMSIAALVIALLGIAVALGIAVFSGAGQ
;
A
#
# COMPACT_ATOMS: atom_id res chain seq x y z
N MET A 1 14.17 19.96 -17.85
CA MET A 1 12.77 19.56 -18.14
C MET A 1 12.42 18.10 -17.82
N TYR A 2 13.34 17.13 -17.97
CA TYR A 2 13.05 15.69 -17.75
C TYR A 2 12.59 15.31 -16.33
N LYS A 3 13.23 15.86 -15.28
CA LYS A 3 12.88 15.60 -13.87
C LYS A 3 11.40 15.93 -13.57
N ARG A 4 10.91 17.08 -14.05
CA ARG A 4 9.51 17.49 -13.86
C ARG A 4 8.52 16.53 -14.54
N ARG A 5 8.91 15.96 -15.68
CA ARG A 5 8.05 15.02 -16.44
C ARG A 5 7.95 13.67 -15.74
N LEU A 6 9.07 13.15 -15.23
CA LEU A 6 9.10 11.91 -14.44
C LEU A 6 8.30 12.04 -13.14
N VAL A 7 8.47 13.14 -12.41
CA VAL A 7 7.71 13.38 -11.18
C VAL A 7 6.21 13.43 -11.46
N ARG A 8 5.78 14.17 -12.49
CA ARG A 8 4.35 14.22 -12.87
C ARG A 8 3.82 12.85 -13.30
N TRP A 9 4.59 12.09 -14.06
CA TRP A 9 4.20 10.74 -14.46
C TRP A 9 4.02 9.83 -13.24
N PHE A 10 4.98 9.83 -12.31
CA PHE A 10 4.91 9.04 -11.09
C PHE A 10 3.71 9.44 -10.22
N VAL A 11 3.50 10.74 -9.99
CA VAL A 11 2.37 11.25 -9.21
C VAL A 11 1.04 10.85 -9.84
N ASN A 12 0.89 11.07 -11.15
CA ASN A 12 -0.34 10.70 -11.86
C ASN A 12 -0.60 9.19 -11.83
N TRP A 13 0.46 8.39 -11.92
CA TRP A 13 0.36 6.94 -11.79
C TRP A 13 -0.10 6.57 -10.37
N THR A 14 0.55 7.07 -9.32
CA THR A 14 0.17 6.81 -7.93
C THR A 14 -1.25 7.30 -7.61
N ASP A 15 -1.68 8.42 -8.19
CA ASP A 15 -3.02 8.97 -8.00
C ASP A 15 -4.10 8.07 -8.63
N SER A 16 -3.83 7.51 -9.82
CA SER A 16 -4.72 6.53 -10.45
C SER A 16 -4.93 5.30 -9.57
N TRP A 17 -3.84 4.74 -9.03
CA TRP A 17 -3.92 3.62 -8.09
C TRP A 17 -4.69 3.99 -6.83
N ASN A 18 -4.42 5.16 -6.25
CA ASN A 18 -5.12 5.63 -5.06
C ASN A 18 -6.63 5.74 -5.28
N ARG A 19 -7.05 6.25 -6.45
CA ARG A 19 -8.46 6.33 -6.81
C ARG A 19 -9.10 4.95 -6.95
N GLU A 20 -8.44 4.02 -7.64
CA GLU A 20 -8.94 2.64 -7.79
C GLU A 20 -9.09 1.93 -6.44
N PHE A 21 -8.11 2.09 -5.54
CA PHE A 21 -8.21 1.55 -4.19
C PHE A 21 -9.37 2.17 -3.41
N HIS A 22 -9.53 3.50 -3.49
CA HIS A 22 -10.63 4.20 -2.82
C HIS A 22 -11.98 3.69 -3.30
N GLU A 23 -12.19 3.60 -4.61
CA GLU A 23 -13.43 3.14 -5.23
C GLU A 23 -13.73 1.68 -4.89
N ALA A 24 -12.72 0.80 -4.91
CA ALA A 24 -12.87 -0.59 -4.52
C ALA A 24 -13.25 -0.76 -3.03
N ILE A 25 -12.70 0.09 -2.15
CA ILE A 25 -13.05 0.12 -0.73
C ILE A 25 -14.49 0.61 -0.54
N GLU A 26 -14.87 1.72 -1.19
CA GLU A 26 -16.24 2.24 -1.09
C GLU A 26 -17.26 1.23 -1.61
N ALA A 27 -16.99 0.57 -2.73
CA ALA A 27 -17.86 -0.48 -3.26
C ALA A 27 -18.06 -1.63 -2.25
N LYS A 28 -16.98 -2.09 -1.59
CA LYS A 28 -17.07 -3.12 -0.54
C LYS A 28 -17.84 -2.63 0.69
N VAL A 29 -17.55 -1.42 1.16
CA VAL A 29 -18.24 -0.83 2.31
C VAL A 29 -19.74 -0.72 2.05
N HIS A 30 -20.16 -0.22 0.89
CA HIS A 30 -21.58 -0.12 0.54
C HIS A 30 -22.25 -1.47 0.29
N ALA A 31 -21.53 -2.47 -0.21
CA ALA A 31 -22.03 -3.82 -0.35
C ALA A 31 -22.29 -4.47 1.01
N GLU A 32 -21.32 -4.40 1.93
CA GLU A 32 -21.46 -4.94 3.29
C GLU A 32 -22.48 -4.18 4.12
N PHE A 33 -22.53 -2.86 3.99
CA PHE A 33 -23.55 -2.05 4.67
C PHE A 33 -24.96 -2.48 4.25
N ARG A 34 -25.22 -2.65 2.95
CA ARG A 34 -26.52 -3.14 2.44
C ARG A 34 -26.84 -4.56 2.90
N GLN A 35 -25.83 -5.41 3.07
CA GLN A 35 -26.02 -6.77 3.56
C GLN A 35 -26.35 -6.80 5.07
N LEU A 36 -25.71 -5.94 5.86
CA LEU A 36 -25.86 -5.88 7.31
C LEU A 36 -27.08 -5.07 7.76
N PHE A 37 -27.48 -4.08 6.97
CA PHE A 37 -28.61 -3.18 7.25
C PHE A 37 -29.58 -3.11 6.06
N PRO A 38 -30.33 -4.19 5.77
CA PRO A 38 -31.25 -4.23 4.64
C PRO A 38 -32.40 -3.21 4.76
N GLU A 39 -32.80 -2.83 5.97
CA GLU A 39 -33.81 -1.79 6.23
C GLU A 39 -33.22 -0.40 6.51
N GLY A 40 -31.90 -0.25 6.33
CA GLY A 40 -31.16 0.97 6.69
C GLY A 40 -30.75 1.02 8.16
N ALA A 41 -29.73 1.81 8.47
CA ALA A 41 -29.29 2.08 9.83
C ALA A 41 -29.83 3.44 10.31
N GLN A 42 -30.11 3.54 11.60
CA GLN A 42 -30.58 4.78 12.25
C GLN A 42 -29.65 5.97 11.98
N ASP A 43 -28.34 5.70 11.86
CA ASP A 43 -27.31 6.65 11.48
C ASP A 43 -26.39 6.04 10.40
N THR A 44 -26.87 6.10 9.16
CA THR A 44 -26.26 5.42 8.01
C THR A 44 -24.87 5.97 7.68
N GLU A 45 -24.68 7.29 7.72
CA GLU A 45 -23.39 7.92 7.41
C GLU A 45 -22.32 7.57 8.45
N ALA A 46 -22.65 7.67 9.74
CA ALA A 46 -21.72 7.32 10.82
C ALA A 46 -21.28 5.84 10.75
N MET A 47 -22.20 4.94 10.40
CA MET A 47 -21.89 3.52 10.26
C MET A 47 -21.01 3.24 9.03
N ILE A 48 -21.28 3.86 7.89
CA ILE A 48 -20.47 3.75 6.67
C ILE A 48 -19.06 4.28 6.92
N GLU A 49 -18.91 5.40 7.62
CA GLU A 49 -17.60 5.97 7.97
C GLU A 49 -16.81 5.04 8.90
N LYS A 50 -17.49 4.42 9.88
CA LYS A 50 -16.88 3.42 10.77
C LYS A 50 -16.40 2.17 10.00
N MET A 51 -17.20 1.68 9.05
CA MET A 51 -16.79 0.58 8.18
C MET A 51 -15.60 0.98 7.30
N ARG A 52 -15.67 2.16 6.67
CA ARG A 52 -14.59 2.72 5.84
C ARG A 52 -13.28 2.81 6.62
N SER A 53 -13.29 3.41 7.81
CA SER A 53 -12.09 3.54 8.65
C SER A 53 -11.50 2.19 9.04
N PHE A 54 -12.33 1.19 9.34
CA PHE A 54 -11.88 -0.18 9.60
C PHE A 54 -11.18 -0.80 8.39
N TYR A 55 -11.76 -0.64 7.20
CA TYR A 55 -11.15 -1.10 5.95
C TYR A 55 -9.82 -0.43 5.65
N TYR A 56 -9.74 0.90 5.83
CA TYR A 56 -8.49 1.64 5.68
C TYR A 56 -7.42 1.20 6.68
N ALA A 57 -7.79 0.95 7.94
CA ALA A 57 -6.85 0.50 8.96
C ALA A 57 -6.26 -0.88 8.61
N ARG A 58 -7.10 -1.85 8.21
CA ARG A 58 -6.62 -3.18 7.79
C ARG A 58 -5.74 -3.12 6.54
N MET A 59 -6.12 -2.30 5.56
CA MET A 59 -5.32 -2.11 4.35
C MET A 59 -3.96 -1.50 4.66
N THR A 60 -3.94 -0.45 5.50
CA THR A 60 -2.72 0.23 5.93
C THR A 60 -1.78 -0.74 6.65
N ASN A 61 -2.29 -1.54 7.59
CA ASN A 61 -1.50 -2.56 8.29
C ASN A 61 -0.91 -3.60 7.33
N THR A 62 -1.69 -4.05 6.35
CA THR A 62 -1.22 -5.02 5.34
C THR A 62 -0.14 -4.40 4.45
N SER A 63 -0.31 -3.15 4.03
CA SER A 63 0.66 -2.42 3.23
C SER A 63 1.98 -2.18 3.97
N MET A 64 1.92 -1.84 5.27
CA MET A 64 3.10 -1.70 6.11
C MET A 64 3.88 -3.01 6.25
N LEU A 65 3.16 -4.13 6.38
CA LEU A 65 3.77 -5.45 6.44
C LEU A 65 4.47 -5.81 5.12
N LEU A 66 3.82 -5.59 3.98
CA LEU A 66 4.43 -5.79 2.66
C LEU A 66 5.66 -4.89 2.45
N MET A 67 5.58 -3.62 2.84
CA MET A 67 6.71 -2.69 2.79
C MET A 67 7.88 -3.15 3.67
N SER A 68 7.58 -3.67 4.86
CA SER A 68 8.59 -4.20 5.78
C SER A 68 9.29 -5.43 5.20
N ILE A 69 8.55 -6.33 4.56
CA ILE A 69 9.12 -7.49 3.85
C ILE A 69 9.99 -7.02 2.68
N ALA A 70 9.52 -6.07 1.88
CA ALA A 70 10.30 -5.53 0.76
C ALA A 70 11.61 -4.88 1.24
N ALA A 71 11.56 -4.11 2.32
CA ALA A 71 12.74 -3.52 2.95
C ALA A 71 13.72 -4.59 3.45
N LEU A 72 13.21 -5.66 4.08
CA LEU A 72 14.02 -6.80 4.51
C LEU A 72 14.73 -7.46 3.32
N VAL A 73 14.03 -7.71 2.22
CA VAL A 73 14.62 -8.30 1.00
C VAL A 73 15.74 -7.41 0.45
N ILE A 74 15.51 -6.10 0.36
CA ILE A 74 16.53 -5.14 -0.10
C ILE A 74 17.76 -5.16 0.83
N ALA A 75 17.53 -5.19 2.15
CA ALA A 75 18.62 -5.27 3.12
C ALA A 75 19.44 -6.55 2.96
N LEU A 76 18.80 -7.71 2.79
CA LEU A 76 19.47 -8.98 2.55
C LEU A 76 20.29 -8.99 1.26
N LEU A 77 19.76 -8.41 0.17
CA LEU A 77 20.49 -8.25 -1.08
C LEU A 77 21.70 -7.34 -0.90
N GLY A 78 21.55 -6.23 -0.16
CA GLY A 78 22.66 -5.35 0.16
C GLY A 78 23.78 -6.05 0.93
N ILE A 79 23.43 -6.88 1.93
CA ILE A 79 24.39 -7.70 2.66
C ILE A 79 25.08 -8.71 1.72
N ALA A 80 24.33 -9.41 0.88
CA ALA A 80 24.88 -10.38 -0.07
C ALA A 80 25.88 -9.73 -1.04
N VAL A 81 25.56 -8.55 -1.56
CA VAL A 81 26.47 -7.78 -2.43
C VAL A 81 27.72 -7.35 -1.66
N ALA A 82 27.57 -6.83 -0.44
CA ALA A 82 28.71 -6.40 0.39
C ALA A 82 29.66 -7.57 0.70
N LEU A 83 29.11 -8.74 1.05
CA LEU A 83 29.90 -9.96 1.27
C LEU A 83 30.59 -10.43 -0.01
N GLY A 84 29.88 -10.40 -1.15
CA GLY A 84 30.48 -10.71 -2.45
C GLY A 84 31.69 -9.83 -2.73
N ILE A 85 31.55 -8.50 -2.59
CA ILE A 85 32.64 -7.55 -2.78
C ILE A 85 33.81 -7.84 -1.83
N ALA A 86 33.53 -8.09 -0.54
CA ALA A 86 34.58 -8.39 0.45
C ALA A 86 35.37 -9.66 0.13
N VAL A 87 34.70 -10.70 -0.37
CA VAL A 87 35.35 -11.95 -0.80
C VAL A 87 36.24 -11.70 -2.03
N PHE A 88 35.74 -10.96 -3.03
CA PHE A 88 36.52 -10.66 -4.23
C PHE A 88 37.68 -9.69 -3.97
N SER A 89 37.54 -8.74 -3.03
CA SER A 89 38.62 -7.81 -2.67
C SER A 89 39.68 -8.44 -1.77
N GLY A 90 39.30 -9.42 -0.94
CA GLY A 90 40.23 -10.20 -0.12
C GLY A 90 41.02 -11.26 -0.89
N ALA A 91 40.48 -11.81 -1.99
CA ALA A 91 41.15 -12.82 -2.81
C ALA A 91 42.26 -12.28 -3.73
N GLY A 92 42.46 -10.96 -3.77
CA GLY A 92 43.48 -10.29 -4.59
C GLY A 92 44.70 -9.76 -3.81
N GLN A 93 44.80 -10.05 -2.51
CA GLN A 93 45.98 -9.76 -1.68
C GLN A 93 46.76 -11.03 -1.34
#